data_AF-A0A372J0V2-F1
#
_entry.id   AF-A0A372J0V2-F1
#
_cell.length_a   1.000
_cell.length_b   1.000
_cell.length_c   1.000
_cell.angle_alpha   90.00
_cell.angle_beta   90.00
_cell.angle_gamma   90.00
#
_symmetry.space_group_name_H-M   'P 1'
#
loop_
_entity.id
_entity.type
_entity.pdbx_description
1 polymer ?
#
loop_
_entity_poly.entity_id
_entity_poly.type
_entity_poly.pdbx_seq_one_letter_code
_entity_poly.pdbx_strand_id
1 'polypeptide(L)' 'MDAEEYVVRPEDGVLKVGRRVGGDVAWLDDVDPGTLTEAARAALDRGDTGDEALRTALRGLVQAEVERGG' A
#
# COMPACT_ATOMS: atom_id res chain seq x y z
N MET A 1 18.34 3.88 -8.65
CA MET A 1 17.06 3.17 -8.81
C MET A 1 16.57 2.93 -7.41
N ASP A 2 15.91 3.93 -6.85
CA ASP A 2 15.35 3.84 -5.50
C ASP A 2 14.26 2.77 -5.54
N ALA A 3 14.54 1.62 -4.93
CA ALA A 3 13.52 0.61 -4.72
C ALA A 3 12.52 1.21 -3.73
N GLU A 4 11.43 1.74 -4.27
CA GLU A 4 10.30 2.19 -3.46
C GLU A 4 9.76 0.96 -2.73
N GLU A 5 10.22 0.77 -1.49
CA GLU A 5 9.83 -0.36 -0.67
C GLU A 5 8.52 0.02 0.03
N TYR A 6 7.41 -0.47 -0.52
CA TYR A 6 6.11 -0.33 0.13
C TYR A 6 6.02 -1.31 1.30
N VAL A 7 5.67 -0.77 2.47
CA VAL A 7 5.40 -1.53 3.68
C VAL A 7 3.89 -1.61 3.84
N VAL A 8 3.35 -2.82 3.99
CA VAL A 8 1.92 -3.02 4.16
C VAL A 8 1.69 -3.76 5.47
N ARG A 9 0.83 -3.22 6.33
CA ARG A 9 0.46 -3.82 7.61
C ARG A 9 -1.06 -3.81 7.78
N PRO A 10 -1.73 -4.98 7.73
CA PRO A 10 -3.13 -5.06 8.13
C PRO A 10 -3.24 -4.86 9.65
N GLU A 11 -4.13 -3.99 10.11
CA GLU A 11 -4.34 -3.64 11.52
C GLU A 11 -5.82 -3.29 11.75
N ASP A 12 -6.49 -3.92 12.72
CA ASP A 12 -7.88 -3.60 13.13
C ASP A 12 -8.90 -3.41 11.99
N GLY A 13 -8.76 -4.19 10.90
CA GLY A 13 -9.66 -4.12 9.74
C GLY A 13 -9.35 -3.01 8.73
N VAL A 14 -8.33 -2.20 8.99
CA VAL A 14 -7.75 -1.24 8.04
C VAL A 14 -6.40 -1.73 7.53
N LEU A 15 -6.01 -1.23 6.37
CA LEU A 15 -4.72 -1.50 5.77
C LEU A 15 -3.82 -0.29 5.95
N LYS A 16 -2.77 -0.44 6.77
CA LYS A 16 -1.72 0.58 6.88
C LYS A 16 -0.76 0.40 5.71
N VAL A 17 -0.68 1.40 4.85
CA VAL A 17 0.28 1.43 3.74
C VAL A 17 1.33 2.49 4.05
N GLY A 18 2.60 2.09 4.07
CA GLY A 18 3.74 2.97 4.26
C GLY A 18 4.67 2.91 3.07
N ARG A 19 5.35 4.02 2.79
CA ARG A 19 6.44 4.09 1.82
C ARG A 19 7.75 4.25 2.57
N ARG A 20 8.72 3.38 2.28
CA ARG A 20 10.07 3.54 2.83
C ARG A 20 10.82 4.61 2.04
N VAL A 21 11.25 5.66 2.72
CA VAL A 21 12.03 6.77 2.13
C VAL A 21 13.20 7.07 3.07
N GLY A 22 14.43 6.88 2.59
CA GLY A 22 15.63 7.23 3.37
C GLY A 22 15.85 6.42 4.65
N GLY A 23 15.20 5.26 4.80
CA GLY A 23 15.28 4.41 6.00
C GLY A 23 14.05 4.51 6.91
N ASP A 24 13.29 5.60 6.80
CA ASP A 24 12.03 5.82 7.51
C ASP A 24 10.82 5.33 6.71
N VAL A 25 9.74 5.01 7.40
CA VAL A 25 8.46 4.65 6.79
C VAL A 25 7.49 5.81 6.95
N ALA A 26 7.18 6.47 5.83
CA ALA A 26 6.10 7.44 5.76
C ALA A 26 4.78 6.67 5.59
N TRP A 27 3.97 6.62 6.65
CA TRP A 27 2.65 6.00 6.62
C TRP A 27 1.66 6.92 5.92
N LEU A 28 0.86 6.34 5.03
CA LEU A 28 -0.33 6.96 4.46
C LEU A 28 -1.50 6.80 5.45
N ASP A 29 -2.59 7.51 5.17
CA ASP A 29 -3.85 7.34 5.87
C ASP A 29 -4.38 5.90 5.79
N ASP A 30 -5.29 5.60 6.71
CA ASP A 30 -5.85 4.26 6.85
C ASP A 30 -6.66 3.88 5.61
N VAL A 31 -6.20 2.83 4.96
CA VAL A 31 -6.74 2.39 3.69
C VAL A 31 -7.80 1.34 3.95
N ASP A 32 -9.00 1.55 3.42
CA ASP A 32 -9.99 0.49 3.40
C ASP A 32 -9.53 -0.59 2.38
N PRO A 33 -9.23 -1.84 2.81
CA PRO A 33 -8.89 -2.91 1.87
C PRO A 33 -10.01 -3.21 0.85
N GLY A 34 -11.22 -2.70 1.10
CA GLY A 34 -12.35 -2.61 0.17
C GLY A 34 -12.07 -1.90 -1.14
N THR A 35 -11.11 -0.97 -1.15
CA THR A 35 -10.73 -0.23 -2.36
C THR A 35 -9.75 -1.00 -3.24
N LEU A 36 -9.20 -2.12 -2.74
CA LEU A 36 -8.29 -2.97 -3.51
C LEU A 36 -9.06 -3.87 -4.47
N THR A 37 -8.42 -4.20 -5.60
CA THR A 37 -8.92 -5.25 -6.50
C THR A 37 -8.86 -6.61 -5.82
N GLU A 38 -9.70 -7.56 -6.24
CA GLU A 38 -9.69 -8.93 -5.69
C GLU A 38 -8.30 -9.58 -5.76
N ALA A 39 -7.55 -9.34 -6.84
CA ALA A 39 -6.20 -9.85 -7.00
C ALA A 39 -5.22 -9.28 -5.96
N ALA A 40 -5.26 -7.96 -5.72
CA ALA A 40 -4.44 -7.31 -4.71
C ALA A 40 -4.81 -7.77 -3.29
N ARG A 41 -6.10 -7.96 -3.02
CA ARG A 41 -6.60 -8.50 -1.75
C ARG A 41 -6.12 -9.92 -1.51
N ALA A 42 -6.20 -10.77 -2.52
CA ALA A 42 -5.72 -12.14 -2.44
C ALA A 42 -4.19 -12.22 -2.24
N ALA A 43 -3.43 -11.31 -2.85
CA ALA A 43 -1.99 -11.19 -2.60
C ALA A 43 -1.69 -10.73 -1.16
N LEU A 44 -2.45 -9.75 -0.67
CA LEU A 44 -2.36 -9.28 0.72
C LEU A 44 -2.68 -10.39 1.74
N ASP A 45 -3.76 -11.15 1.53
CA ASP A 45 -4.15 -12.27 2.38
C ASP A 45 -3.08 -13.38 2.41
N ARG A 46 -2.32 -13.53 1.32
CA ARG A 46 -1.18 -14.44 1.22
C ARG A 46 0.13 -13.87 1.78
N GLY A 47 0.16 -12.58 2.13
CA GLY A 47 1.37 -11.88 2.55
C GLY A 47 2.37 -11.64 1.41
N ASP A 48 1.95 -11.76 0.16
CA ASP A 48 2.81 -11.58 -1.02
C ASP A 48 2.88 -10.11 -1.41
N THR A 49 3.72 -9.35 -0.70
CA THR A 49 3.99 -7.92 -1.00
C THR A 49 4.78 -7.73 -2.29
N GLY A 50 5.25 -8.82 -2.90
CA GLY A 50 5.95 -8.82 -4.19
C GLY A 50 5.03 -8.83 -5.41
N ASP A 51 3.76 -9.21 -5.22
CA ASP A 51 2.78 -9.36 -6.28
C ASP A 51 2.56 -8.04 -7.06
N GLU A 52 2.54 -8.12 -8.39
CA GLU A 52 2.37 -6.94 -9.25
C GLU A 52 0.99 -6.29 -9.10
N ALA A 53 -0.08 -7.07 -8.86
CA ALA A 53 -1.42 -6.51 -8.67
C ALA A 53 -1.48 -5.72 -7.36
N LEU A 54 -0.86 -6.25 -6.29
CA LEU A 54 -0.75 -5.52 -5.03
C LEU A 54 0.10 -4.25 -5.19
N ARG A 55 1.28 -4.34 -5.80
CA ARG A 55 2.13 -3.16 -6.07
C ARG A 55 1.43 -2.10 -6.91
N THR A 56 0.68 -2.51 -7.92
CA THR A 56 -0.10 -1.59 -8.76
C THR A 56 -1.19 -0.89 -7.95
N ALA A 57 -1.93 -1.64 -7.14
CA ALA A 57 -2.97 -1.08 -6.29
C ALA A 57 -2.40 -0.09 -5.26
N LEU A 58 -1.30 -0.44 -4.58
CA LEU A 58 -0.60 0.43 -3.64
C LEU A 58 -0.12 1.72 -4.32
N ARG A 59 0.44 1.62 -5.53
CA ARG A 59 0.90 2.79 -6.29
C ARG A 59 -0.27 3.73 -6.63
N GLY A 60 -1.40 3.19 -7.08
CA GLY A 60 -2.60 3.99 -7.32
C GLY A 60 -3.10 4.68 -6.06
N LEU A 61 -3.01 4.00 -4.92
CA LEU A 61 -3.43 4.54 -3.65
C LEU A 61 -2.55 5.69 -3.16
N VAL A 62 -1.23 5.55 -3.31
CA VAL A 62 -0.26 6.62 -3.00
C VAL A 62 -0.51 7.84 -3.87
N GLN A 63 -0.80 7.67 -5.16
CA GLN A 63 -1.12 8.79 -6.05
C GLN A 63 -2.39 9.51 -5.62
N ALA A 64 -3.45 8.77 -5.28
CA ALA A 64 -4.71 9.34 -4.82
C ALA A 64 -4.58 10.14 -3.51
N GLU A 65 -3.70 9.72 -2.59
CA GLU A 65 -3.42 10.46 -1.34
C GLU A 65 -2.63 11.75 -1.59
N VAL A 66 -1.66 11.72 -2.51
CA VAL A 66 -0.94 12.93 -2.94
C VAL A 66 -1.91 13.95 -3.56
N GLU A 67 -2.93 13.49 -4.29
CA GLU A 67 -3.96 14.35 -4.85
C GLU A 67 -4.93 14.93 -3.78
N ARG A 68 -5.11 14.25 -2.65
CA ARG A 68 -5.97 14.73 -1.54
C ARG A 68 -5.27 15.67 -0.56
N GLY A 69 -3.96 15.50 -0.36
CA GLY A 69 -3.17 16.23 0.63
C GLY A 69 -2.35 17.41 0.08
N GLY A 70 -2.72 17.95 -1.09
CA GLY A 70 -2.08 19.12 -1.71
C GLY A 70 -2.43 20.44 -1.04
#